data_AF-A0AA38IK17-F1
#
_entry.id   AF-A0AA38IK17-F1
#
_cell.length_a   1.000
_cell.length_b   1.000
_cell.length_c   1.000
_cell.angle_alpha   90.00
_cell.angle_beta   90.00
_cell.angle_gamma   90.00
#
_symmetry.space_group_name_H-M   'P 1'
#
loop_
_entity.id
_entity.type
_entity.pdbx_description
1 polymer ?
#
loop_
_entity_poly.entity_id
_entity_poly.type
_entity_poly.pdbx_seq_one_letter_code
_entity_poly.pdbx_strand_id
1 'polypeptide(L)'
;MKAVFLFALLLTNCKSDPLSKIPCICTRIYAPVCASNGISYGNKCEFLCHLKSRPREEQKSLSIVKFGACEEPPAIQELPETDNGEEDYVDMDGADAPEPGNISG
;
A
#
# COMPACT_ATOMS: atom_id res chain seq x y z
N MET A 1 -47.95 19.83 25.87
CA MET A 1 -47.00 18.70 25.69
C MET A 1 -46.29 18.67 24.32
N LYS A 2 -46.45 19.66 23.44
CA LYS A 2 -45.74 19.74 22.14
C LYS A 2 -44.41 20.53 22.21
N ALA A 3 -44.26 21.41 23.20
CA ALA A 3 -43.09 22.27 23.37
C ALA A 3 -41.83 21.52 23.87
N VAL A 4 -42.00 20.39 24.56
CA VAL A 4 -40.87 19.58 25.08
C VAL A 4 -40.07 18.94 23.95
N PHE A 5 -40.72 18.57 22.84
CA PHE A 5 -40.07 17.98 21.67
C PHE A 5 -39.21 18.98 20.87
N LEU A 6 -39.60 20.25 20.84
CA LEU A 6 -38.82 21.31 20.17
C LEU A 6 -37.56 21.68 20.95
N PHE A 7 -37.63 21.64 22.28
CA PHE A 7 -36.47 21.96 23.13
C PHE A 7 -35.41 20.86 23.11
N ALA A 8 -35.81 19.59 22.96
CA ALA A 8 -34.89 18.46 22.83
C ALA A 8 -34.02 18.55 21.56
N LEU A 9 -34.57 19.04 20.44
CA LEU A 9 -33.83 19.22 19.18
C LEU A 9 -32.74 20.30 19.25
N LEU A 10 -32.92 21.30 20.11
CA LEU A 10 -31.95 22.40 20.31
C LEU A 10 -30.78 22.00 21.22
N LEU A 11 -30.93 20.96 22.04
CA LEU A 11 -29.88 20.45 22.92
C LEU A 11 -29.04 19.31 22.28
N THR A 12 -29.44 18.78 21.13
CA THR A 12 -28.86 17.55 20.55
C THR A 12 -27.60 17.73 19.68
N ASN A 13 -27.00 18.92 19.57
CA ASN A 13 -25.84 19.08 18.68
C ASN A 13 -24.63 19.75 19.34
N CYS A 14 -24.21 19.24 20.49
CA CYS A 14 -22.78 19.28 20.83
C CYS A 14 -22.12 18.04 20.22
N LYS A 15 -21.87 18.07 18.89
CA LYS A 15 -20.99 17.09 18.25
C LYS A 15 -19.58 17.48 18.67
N SER A 16 -19.09 16.83 19.73
CA SER A 16 -17.80 17.05 20.38
C SER A 16 -16.69 17.32 19.35
N ASP A 17 -16.03 18.47 19.49
CA ASP A 17 -14.87 18.85 18.70
C ASP A 17 -13.86 17.69 18.67
N PRO A 18 -13.34 17.30 17.49
CA PRO A 18 -12.31 16.28 17.42
C PRO A 18 -11.05 16.88 18.05
N LEU A 19 -10.88 16.56 19.33
CA LEU A 19 -9.68 16.75 20.13
C LEU A 19 -8.47 16.57 19.22
N SER A 20 -7.71 17.67 19.08
CA SER A 20 -6.57 17.84 18.18
C SER A 20 -5.93 16.50 17.82
N LYS A 21 -6.09 16.09 16.56
CA LYS A 21 -5.56 14.83 16.03
C LYS A 21 -4.07 14.79 16.36
N ILE A 22 -3.69 14.02 17.39
CA ILE A 22 -2.30 13.92 17.82
C ILE A 22 -1.49 13.43 16.61
N PRO A 23 -0.43 14.15 16.20
CA PRO A 23 0.37 13.73 15.06
C PRO A 23 0.95 12.35 15.34
N CYS A 24 0.81 11.49 14.35
CA CYS A 24 1.19 10.10 14.45
C CYS A 24 2.65 9.93 14.06
N ILE A 25 3.50 9.73 15.07
CA ILE A 25 4.94 9.58 14.90
C ILE A 25 5.28 8.10 15.01
N CYS A 26 5.71 7.52 13.89
CA CYS A 26 6.12 6.12 13.80
C CYS A 26 7.50 6.02 13.13
N THR A 27 8.28 5.02 13.55
CA THR A 27 9.50 4.62 12.86
C THR A 27 9.15 4.06 11.48
N ARG A 28 10.05 4.21 10.50
CA ARG A 28 9.91 3.60 9.16
C ARG A 28 10.41 2.16 9.10
N ILE A 29 10.45 1.46 10.23
CA ILE A 29 10.82 0.04 10.29
C ILE A 29 9.67 -0.76 9.70
N TYR A 30 9.97 -1.57 8.69
CA TYR A 30 9.00 -2.48 8.10
C TYR A 30 8.90 -3.76 8.95
N ALA A 31 7.76 -3.93 9.60
CA ALA A 31 7.42 -5.04 10.47
C ALA A 31 5.91 -5.30 10.38
N PRO A 32 5.44 -5.84 9.23
CA PRO A 32 4.04 -5.73 8.84
C PRO A 32 3.09 -6.45 9.78
N VAL A 33 1.84 -5.98 9.84
CA VAL A 33 0.75 -6.62 10.59
C VAL A 33 -0.51 -6.67 9.74
N CYS A 34 -1.26 -7.76 9.84
CA CYS A 34 -2.54 -7.95 9.18
C CYS A 34 -3.67 -7.62 10.14
N ALA A 35 -4.53 -6.70 9.75
CA ALA A 35 -5.70 -6.30 10.52
C ALA A 35 -6.95 -7.13 10.15
N SER A 36 -7.97 -7.07 11.01
CA SER A 36 -9.24 -7.80 10.87
C SER A 36 -10.05 -7.42 9.63
N ASN A 37 -9.71 -6.31 8.98
CA ASN A 37 -10.29 -5.87 7.71
C ASN A 37 -9.50 -6.36 6.48
N GLY A 38 -8.50 -7.24 6.65
CA GLY A 38 -7.67 -7.74 5.56
C GLY A 38 -6.63 -6.72 5.03
N ILE A 39 -6.45 -5.59 5.72
CA ILE A 39 -5.44 -4.58 5.34
C ILE A 39 -4.13 -4.84 6.10
N SER A 40 -3.03 -4.86 5.34
CA SER A 40 -1.67 -4.88 5.86
C SER A 40 -1.23 -3.48 6.25
N TYR A 41 -0.66 -3.33 7.44
CA TYR A 41 0.00 -2.10 7.89
C TYR A 41 1.50 -2.33 7.95
N GLY A 42 2.32 -1.33 7.59
CA GLY A 42 3.77 -1.47 7.49
C GLY A 42 4.44 -1.79 8.83
N ASN A 43 3.82 -1.34 9.93
CA ASN A 43 4.15 -1.80 11.28
C ASN A 43 3.00 -1.62 12.27
N LYS A 44 3.19 -2.14 13.48
CA LYS A 44 2.24 -2.00 14.60
C LYS A 44 1.96 -0.53 14.96
N CYS A 45 2.96 0.36 14.86
CA CYS A 45 2.75 1.78 15.17
C CYS A 45 1.80 2.42 14.15
N GLU A 46 2.02 2.18 12.85
CA GLU A 46 1.14 2.65 11.78
C GLU A 46 -0.29 2.14 11.93
N PHE A 47 -0.48 0.86 12.29
CA PHE A 47 -1.79 0.31 12.62
C PHE A 47 -2.49 1.09 13.74
N LEU A 48 -1.80 1.31 14.87
CA LEU A 48 -2.38 2.03 16.01
C LEU A 48 -2.68 3.48 15.67
N CYS A 49 -1.87 4.08 14.82
CA CYS A 49 -2.07 5.42 14.32
C CYS A 49 -3.31 5.55 13.44
N HIS A 50 -3.49 4.60 12.54
CA HIS A 50 -4.71 4.50 11.76
C HIS A 50 -5.94 4.30 12.66
N LEU A 51 -5.84 3.41 13.65
CA LEU A 51 -6.92 3.14 14.60
C LEU A 51 -7.34 4.40 15.37
N LYS A 52 -6.38 5.14 15.95
CA LYS A 52 -6.65 6.37 16.70
C LYS A 52 -7.23 7.50 15.84
N SER A 53 -6.99 7.46 14.53
CA SER A 53 -7.51 8.45 13.59
C SER A 53 -8.99 8.25 13.21
N ARG A 54 -9.57 7.08 13.57
CA ARG A 54 -10.97 6.75 13.26
C ARG A 54 -11.93 7.17 14.38
N PRO A 55 -13.24 7.36 14.09
CA PRO A 55 -14.27 7.53 15.11
C PRO A 55 -14.35 6.33 16.07
N ARG A 56 -14.75 6.57 17.33
CA ARG A 56 -14.81 5.52 18.38
C ARG A 56 -15.65 4.30 18.00
N GLU A 57 -16.71 4.48 17.20
CA GLU A 57 -17.59 3.40 16.76
C GLU A 57 -16.86 2.42 15.82
N GLU A 58 -16.03 2.93 14.90
CA GLU A 58 -15.23 2.12 13.97
C GLU A 58 -13.95 1.56 14.59
N GLN A 59 -13.46 2.15 15.69
CA GLN A 59 -12.30 1.60 16.40
C GLN A 59 -12.57 0.20 16.97
N LYS A 60 -13.82 -0.10 17.33
CA LYS A 60 -14.18 -1.35 18.00
C LYS A 60 -14.03 -2.58 17.10
N SER A 61 -14.12 -2.41 15.78
CA SER A 61 -14.10 -3.53 14.81
C SER A 61 -12.71 -3.82 14.23
N LEU A 62 -11.71 -2.97 14.50
CA LEU A 62 -10.39 -3.08 13.88
C LEU A 62 -9.34 -3.57 14.90
N SER A 63 -8.84 -4.78 14.67
CA SER A 63 -7.82 -5.43 15.52
C SER A 63 -6.72 -6.07 14.66
N ILE A 64 -5.56 -6.34 15.23
CA ILE A 64 -4.50 -7.11 14.56
C ILE A 64 -4.87 -8.59 14.68
N VAL A 65 -4.94 -9.29 13.55
CA VAL A 65 -5.24 -10.73 13.48
C VAL A 65 -3.96 -11.55 13.39
N LYS A 66 -2.94 -11.05 12.68
CA LYS A 66 -1.68 -11.77 12.43
C LYS A 66 -0.49 -10.82 12.33
N PHE A 67 0.68 -11.27 12.80
CA PHE A 67 1.96 -10.63 12.51
C PHE A 67 2.47 -11.09 11.14
N GLY A 68 2.85 -10.14 10.28
CA GLY A 68 3.04 -10.33 8.85
C GLY A 68 1.97 -9.60 8.04
N ALA A 69 2.21 -9.44 6.73
CA ALA A 69 1.19 -8.93 5.82
C ALA A 69 0.00 -9.90 5.73
N CYS A 70 -1.17 -9.36 5.38
CA CYS A 70 -2.30 -10.17 4.96
C CYS A 70 -1.93 -10.95 3.69
N GLU A 71 -2.64 -12.06 3.46
CA GLU A 71 -2.49 -12.83 2.23
C GLU A 71 -2.89 -11.95 1.05
N GLU A 72 -1.91 -11.59 0.23
CA GLU A 72 -2.22 -11.07 -1.09
C GLU A 72 -2.97 -12.18 -1.84
N PRO A 73 -4.08 -11.85 -2.54
CA PRO A 73 -4.63 -12.79 -3.51
C PRO A 73 -3.46 -13.30 -4.34
N PRO A 74 -3.38 -14.63 -4.61
CA PRO A 74 -2.31 -15.14 -5.45
C PRO A 74 -2.29 -14.25 -6.67
N ALA A 75 -1.17 -13.55 -6.87
CA ALA A 75 -0.94 -12.85 -8.11
C ALA A 75 -1.28 -13.89 -9.15
N ILE A 76 -2.31 -13.64 -9.97
CA ILE A 76 -2.49 -14.43 -11.17
C ILE A 76 -1.12 -14.27 -11.80
N GLN A 77 -0.32 -15.35 -11.79
CA GLN A 77 0.93 -15.37 -12.52
C GLN A 77 0.50 -14.85 -13.86
N GLU A 78 0.99 -13.67 -14.24
CA GLU A 78 0.87 -13.21 -15.61
C GLU A 78 1.23 -14.46 -16.40
N LEU A 79 0.21 -15.05 -17.06
CA LEU A 79 0.41 -16.20 -17.92
C LEU A 79 1.62 -15.78 -18.74
N PRO A 80 2.74 -16.54 -18.69
CA PRO A 80 3.98 -16.10 -19.27
C PRO A 80 3.62 -15.58 -20.63
N GLU A 81 3.88 -14.29 -20.87
CA GLU A 81 3.74 -13.72 -22.20
C GLU A 81 4.44 -14.72 -23.08
N THR A 82 3.67 -15.42 -23.92
CA THR A 82 4.26 -16.35 -24.85
C THR A 82 5.17 -15.47 -25.68
N ASP A 83 6.46 -15.55 -25.39
CA ASP A 83 7.54 -15.16 -26.26
C ASP A 83 7.36 -15.97 -27.54
N ASN A 84 6.44 -15.49 -28.37
CA ASN A 84 6.40 -15.82 -29.77
C ASN A 84 7.66 -15.16 -30.28
N GLY A 85 8.75 -15.93 -30.32
CA GLY A 85 10.07 -15.45 -30.65
C GLY A 85 10.01 -14.55 -31.89
N GLU A 86 10.45 -13.31 -31.70
CA GLU A 86 11.01 -12.49 -32.76
C GLU A 86 12.50 -12.37 -32.43
N GLU A 87 13.28 -13.33 -32.91
CA GLU A 87 14.70 -13.11 -33.15
C GLU A 87 14.77 -12.07 -34.28
N ASP A 88 15.24 -10.85 -33.99
CA ASP A 88 16.17 -10.09 -34.86
C ASP A 88 16.24 -8.61 -34.45
N TYR A 89 17.16 -8.29 -33.54
CA TYR A 89 17.94 -7.05 -33.60
C TYR A 89 19.30 -7.29 -32.94
N VAL A 90 20.27 -7.74 -33.75
CA VAL A 90 21.70 -7.62 -33.40
C VAL A 90 22.26 -6.49 -34.25
N ASP A 91 22.47 -5.33 -33.63
CA ASP A 91 23.25 -4.24 -34.21
C ASP A 91 24.70 -4.73 -34.40
N MET A 92 25.09 -4.94 -35.66
CA MET A 92 26.47 -5.21 -36.07
C MET A 92 27.00 -4.00 -36.85
N ASP A 93 27.20 -2.90 -36.16
CA ASP A 93 28.06 -1.82 -36.66
C ASP A 93 29.52 -2.23 -36.44
N GLY A 94 30.22 -2.57 -37.53
CA GLY A 94 31.63 -2.94 -37.45
C GLY A 94 32.24 -3.39 -38.77
N ALA A 95 32.28 -2.50 -39.76
CA ALA A 95 33.09 -2.70 -40.95
C ALA A 95 34.54 -2.23 -40.69
N ASP A 96 35.38 -3.11 -40.14
CA ASP A 96 36.83 -3.01 -40.29
C ASP A 96 37.29 -4.05 -41.31
N ALA A 97 37.60 -3.59 -42.53
CA ALA A 97 38.20 -4.42 -43.56
C ALA A 97 39.66 -4.76 -43.16
N PRO A 98 40.12 -6.01 -43.29
CA PRO A 98 41.55 -6.31 -43.11
C PRO A 98 42.35 -5.73 -44.28
N GLU A 99 43.37 -4.93 -43.96
CA GLU A 99 44.36 -4.47 -44.93
C GLU A 99 45.09 -5.67 -45.59
N PRO A 100 45.44 -5.62 -46.90
CA PRO A 100 46.29 -6.63 -47.50
C PRO A 100 47.75 -6.44 -47.04
N GLY A 101 48.09 -7.08 -45.92
CA GLY A 101 49.45 -7.16 -45.37
C GLY A 101 50.26 -8.33 -45.95
N ASN A 102 51.07 -8.02 -46.96
CA ASN A 102 52.40 -8.55 -47.31
C ASN A 102 52.77 -10.01 -46.91
N ILE A 103 52.90 -10.91 -47.88
CA ILE A 103 53.62 -12.19 -47.71
C ILE A 103 55.07 -12.00 -48.16
N SER A 104 55.99 -11.93 -47.20
CA SER A 104 57.41 -12.18 -47.39
C SER A 104 57.77 -13.52 -46.75
N GLY A 105 58.16 -14.51 -47.55
CA GLY A 105 58.54 -15.85 -47.09
C GLY A 105 58.44 -16.87 -48.20
#